data_AF-A0AAX4P121-F1
#
_entry.id   AF-A0AAX4P121-F1
#
_cell.length_a   1.000
_cell.length_b   1.000
_cell.length_c   1.000
_cell.angle_alpha   90.00
_cell.angle_beta   90.00
_cell.angle_gamma   90.00
#
_symmetry.space_group_name_H-M   'P 1'
#
loop_
_entity.id
_entity.type
_entity.pdbx_description
1 polymer ?
#
loop_
_entity_poly.entity_id
_entity_poly.type
_entity_poly.pdbx_seq_one_letter_code
_entity_poly.pdbx_strand_id
1 'polypeptide(L)'
;MATSMKIVSNKAIASAAVSSRRTGLAKRSGAISARSNVSGLRKLNKEPARSTSFIARSGIDGDEILATVTEKWESVEDKPQAILYAGGAVVAVVLVNSVVGAVNSLPLLPKVFELVGLGYSAWFTYKYLLFKSSRAELAADIEELKAKIAGGSE
;
A
#
# COMPACT_ATOMS: atom_id res chain seq x y z
N MET A 1 -21.81 20.54 -64.97
CA MET A 1 -21.79 20.33 -63.51
C MET A 1 -21.86 18.83 -63.29
N ALA A 2 -20.75 18.14 -63.03
CA ALA A 2 -20.28 17.74 -61.68
C ALA A 2 -21.44 17.10 -60.87
N THR A 3 -21.44 15.82 -60.50
CA THR A 3 -20.42 15.11 -59.72
C THR A 3 -20.64 13.60 -59.81
N SER A 4 -19.59 12.83 -60.12
CA SER A 4 -19.54 11.35 -60.06
C SER A 4 -18.73 10.95 -58.82
N MET A 5 -19.35 10.22 -57.90
CA MET A 5 -18.74 9.77 -56.64
C MET A 5 -17.89 8.52 -56.85
N LYS A 6 -16.66 8.56 -56.33
CA LYS A 6 -15.66 7.49 -56.38
C LYS A 6 -15.97 6.40 -55.34
N ILE A 7 -16.06 5.16 -55.80
CA ILE A 7 -15.98 3.95 -54.97
C ILE A 7 -14.49 3.60 -54.86
N VAL A 8 -13.92 3.72 -53.67
CA VAL A 8 -12.54 3.28 -53.38
C VAL A 8 -12.58 1.85 -52.86
N SER A 9 -11.91 0.96 -53.59
CA SER A 9 -11.75 -0.46 -53.31
C SER A 9 -10.58 -0.70 -52.34
N ASN A 10 -10.81 -1.47 -51.26
CA ASN A 10 -9.78 -1.87 -50.31
C ASN A 10 -8.92 -3.02 -50.87
N LYS A 11 -7.60 -2.85 -50.80
CA LYS A 11 -6.59 -3.70 -51.41
C LYS A 11 -6.16 -4.83 -50.46
N ALA A 12 -6.23 -6.05 -51.00
CA ALA A 12 -5.67 -7.36 -50.65
C ALA A 12 -4.75 -7.50 -49.41
N ILE A 13 -5.10 -8.48 -48.57
CA ILE A 13 -4.18 -9.28 -47.74
C ILE A 13 -3.61 -10.42 -48.61
N ALA A 14 -2.28 -10.53 -48.68
CA ALA A 14 -1.59 -11.60 -49.43
C ALA A 14 -0.60 -12.33 -48.52
N SER A 15 -0.93 -13.60 -48.26
CA SER A 15 -0.09 -14.65 -47.73
C SER A 15 0.92 -15.15 -48.78
N ALA A 16 2.18 -15.36 -48.39
CA ALA A 16 3.13 -16.12 -49.21
C ALA A 16 4.14 -16.90 -48.34
N ALA A 17 4.10 -18.22 -48.51
CA ALA A 17 5.05 -19.19 -47.99
C ALA A 17 6.06 -19.58 -49.09
N VAL A 18 7.33 -19.82 -48.72
CA VAL A 18 8.38 -20.52 -49.50
C VAL A 18 9.60 -20.60 -48.55
N SER A 19 10.18 -21.72 -48.10
CA SER A 19 10.58 -23.04 -48.63
C SER A 19 11.73 -23.04 -49.64
N SER A 20 12.95 -23.39 -49.15
CA SER A 20 14.06 -24.14 -49.80
C SER A 20 15.21 -24.28 -48.77
N ARG A 21 15.68 -25.43 -48.25
CA ARG A 21 16.09 -26.78 -48.71
C ARG A 21 17.58 -26.86 -49.13
N ARG A 22 18.39 -27.68 -48.40
CA ARG A 22 19.53 -28.58 -48.80
C ARG A 22 20.39 -28.90 -47.56
N THR A 23 21.06 -30.03 -47.30
CA THR A 23 21.21 -31.45 -47.74
C THR A 23 22.17 -32.08 -46.71
N GLY A 24 21.99 -33.33 -46.29
CA GLY A 24 22.64 -33.91 -45.09
C GLY A 24 24.03 -34.55 -45.24
N LEU A 25 24.61 -35.03 -44.13
CA LEU A 25 25.56 -36.17 -44.06
C LEU A 25 25.87 -36.62 -42.60
N ALA A 26 26.00 -37.95 -42.43
CA ALA A 26 26.90 -38.70 -41.53
C ALA A 26 26.70 -38.73 -39.99
N LYS A 27 26.02 -39.80 -39.57
CA LYS A 27 26.28 -40.73 -38.45
C LYS A 27 27.70 -40.69 -37.84
N ARG A 28 27.81 -40.45 -36.52
CA ARG A 28 28.91 -40.95 -35.67
C ARG A 28 28.39 -41.37 -34.29
N SER A 29 28.61 -42.64 -33.97
CA SER A 29 28.40 -43.26 -32.67
C SER A 29 29.34 -42.68 -31.61
N GLY A 30 28.86 -42.59 -30.38
CA GLY A 30 29.65 -42.25 -29.20
C GLY A 30 28.81 -42.39 -27.94
N ALA A 31 28.67 -43.63 -27.46
CA ALA A 31 28.12 -43.91 -26.15
C ALA A 31 29.14 -43.52 -25.08
N ILE A 32 28.81 -42.62 -24.15
CA ILE A 32 29.43 -42.58 -22.83
C ILE A 32 28.36 -42.24 -21.78
N SER A 33 28.20 -43.20 -20.88
CA SER A 33 27.40 -43.22 -19.66
C SER A 33 27.90 -42.18 -18.65
N ALA A 34 26.97 -41.48 -17.96
CA ALA A 34 27.09 -41.08 -16.56
C ALA A 34 25.86 -40.27 -16.13
N ARG A 35 24.76 -40.94 -15.73
CA ARG A 35 23.71 -40.28 -14.94
C ARG A 35 23.83 -40.81 -13.51
N SER A 36 24.49 -40.03 -12.67
CA SER A 36 24.63 -40.27 -11.24
C SER A 36 23.25 -40.17 -10.57
N ASN A 37 22.77 -41.31 -10.07
CA ASN A 37 21.67 -41.36 -9.12
C ASN A 37 22.20 -40.85 -7.77
N VAL A 38 21.96 -39.58 -7.46
CA VAL A 38 22.12 -39.07 -6.09
C VAL A 38 20.79 -39.26 -5.36
N SER A 39 20.63 -40.46 -4.81
CA SER A 39 19.66 -40.77 -3.77
C SER A 39 20.05 -40.00 -2.51
N GLY A 40 19.44 -38.83 -2.29
CA GLY A 40 19.77 -38.01 -1.13
C GLY A 40 19.15 -36.62 -1.10
N LEU A 41 17.97 -36.43 -1.71
CA LEU A 41 17.23 -35.17 -1.56
C LEU A 41 16.37 -35.23 -0.30
N ARG A 42 16.99 -34.65 0.74
CA ARG A 42 16.44 -34.24 2.02
C ARG A 42 14.92 -34.07 1.97
N LYS A 43 14.27 -34.92 2.76
CA LYS A 43 12.90 -34.80 3.26
C LYS A 43 12.69 -33.36 3.75
N LEU A 44 12.20 -32.49 2.87
CA LEU A 44 11.76 -31.14 3.21
C LEU A 44 10.52 -31.32 4.08
N ASN A 45 10.73 -31.14 5.37
CA ASN A 45 9.70 -31.06 6.38
C ASN A 45 8.70 -29.99 5.92
N LYS A 46 7.54 -30.43 5.44
CA LYS A 46 6.42 -29.56 5.10
C LYS A 46 5.87 -29.08 6.44
N GLU A 47 6.49 -28.02 6.95
CA GLU A 47 5.97 -27.21 8.03
C GLU A 47 4.53 -26.84 7.62
N PRO A 48 3.49 -27.20 8.39
CA PRO A 48 2.19 -26.62 8.14
C PRO A 48 2.40 -25.12 8.33
N ALA A 49 2.23 -24.37 7.25
CA ALA A 49 2.06 -22.93 7.31
C ALA A 49 1.09 -22.69 8.47
N ARG A 50 1.62 -22.18 9.59
CA ARG A 50 0.84 -21.69 10.70
C ARG A 50 0.04 -20.55 10.09
N SER A 51 -1.17 -20.88 9.65
CA SER A 51 -2.20 -19.93 9.33
C SER A 51 -2.23 -19.01 10.53
N THR A 52 -1.72 -17.79 10.35
CA THR A 52 -1.99 -16.67 11.24
C THR A 52 -3.46 -16.28 11.02
N SER A 53 -4.37 -17.23 11.29
CA SER A 53 -5.75 -16.96 11.64
C SER A 53 -5.78 -16.40 13.06
N PHE A 54 -5.03 -15.32 13.29
CA PHE A 54 -5.20 -14.43 14.43
C PHE A 54 -5.96 -13.17 14.04
N ILE A 55 -6.34 -13.02 12.77
CA ILE A 55 -7.34 -12.05 12.30
C ILE A 55 -8.63 -12.80 12.00
N ALA A 56 -9.26 -13.40 13.01
CA ALA A 56 -10.65 -13.90 12.90
C ALA A 56 -11.21 -14.32 14.27
N ARG A 57 -11.30 -13.41 15.25
CA ARG A 57 -12.35 -13.50 16.28
C ARG A 57 -12.50 -12.25 17.15
N SER A 58 -12.97 -11.19 16.52
CA SER A 58 -13.94 -10.29 17.14
C SER A 58 -14.79 -9.85 15.97
N GLY A 59 -15.90 -10.54 15.76
CA GLY A 59 -16.92 -10.07 14.83
C GLY A 59 -17.22 -8.65 15.25
N ILE A 60 -17.06 -7.72 14.32
CA ILE A 60 -17.66 -6.40 14.50
C ILE A 60 -19.15 -6.70 14.47
N ASP A 61 -19.76 -6.74 15.65
CA ASP A 61 -21.20 -6.97 15.80
C ASP A 61 -21.89 -5.73 15.25
N GLY A 62 -22.09 -5.74 13.92
CA GLY A 62 -22.66 -4.62 13.17
C GLY A 62 -24.02 -4.22 13.72
N ASP A 63 -24.77 -5.17 14.25
CA ASP A 63 -26.08 -4.94 14.88
C ASP A 63 -25.97 -4.12 16.17
N GLU A 64 -24.90 -4.29 16.98
CA GLU A 64 -24.64 -3.48 18.18
C GLU A 64 -24.21 -2.05 17.81
N ILE A 65 -23.37 -1.91 16.77
CA ILE A 65 -22.94 -0.59 16.27
C ILE A 65 -24.13 0.17 15.66
N LEU A 66 -24.98 -0.52 14.91
CA LEU A 66 -26.19 0.09 14.36
C LEU A 66 -27.16 0.49 15.48
N ALA A 67 -27.36 -0.38 16.48
CA ALA A 67 -28.20 -0.06 17.64
C ALA A 67 -27.71 1.19 18.38
N THR A 68 -26.39 1.29 18.66
CA THR A 68 -25.80 2.44 19.36
C THR A 68 -25.82 3.73 18.53
N VAL A 69 -25.63 3.63 17.20
CA VAL A 69 -25.75 4.77 16.28
C VAL A 69 -27.20 5.25 16.19
N THR A 70 -28.16 4.34 16.12
CA THR A 70 -29.60 4.69 16.13
C THR A 70 -30.02 5.31 17.46
N GLU A 71 -29.58 4.77 18.59
CA GLU A 71 -29.83 5.35 19.91
C GLU A 71 -29.28 6.78 20.02
N LYS A 72 -28.05 7.00 19.55
CA LYS A 72 -27.42 8.33 19.52
C LYS A 72 -28.07 9.27 18.52
N TRP A 73 -28.60 8.75 17.41
CA TRP A 73 -29.33 9.54 16.42
C TRP A 73 -30.67 10.07 16.95
N GLU A 74 -31.37 9.26 17.75
CA GLU A 74 -32.62 9.68 18.38
C GLU A 74 -32.39 10.57 19.60
N SER A 75 -31.25 10.43 20.29
CA SER A 75 -30.87 11.28 21.42
C SER A 75 -30.37 12.67 21.01
N VAL A 76 -30.13 12.90 19.72
CA VAL A 76 -29.75 14.22 19.20
C VAL A 76 -31.00 15.08 19.04
N GLU A 77 -31.09 16.12 19.87
CA GLU A 77 -32.17 17.11 19.81
C GLU A 77 -32.06 17.96 18.53
N ASP A 78 -30.84 18.39 18.16
CA ASP A 78 -30.58 19.23 16.99
C ASP A 78 -30.14 18.43 15.75
N LYS A 79 -31.07 17.63 15.22
CA LYS A 79 -30.88 16.82 14.00
C LYS A 79 -30.26 17.57 12.81
N PRO A 80 -30.62 18.84 12.47
CA PRO A 80 -29.98 19.54 11.34
C PRO A 80 -28.50 19.86 11.56
N GLN A 81 -28.08 20.16 12.80
CA GLN A 81 -26.67 20.39 13.11
C GLN A 81 -25.88 19.09 13.04
N ALA A 82 -26.43 17.99 13.57
CA ALA A 82 -25.80 16.68 13.44
C ALA A 82 -25.66 16.24 11.98
N ILE A 83 -26.67 16.47 11.13
CA ILE A 83 -26.59 16.21 9.69
C ILE A 83 -25.50 17.06 9.05
N LEU A 84 -25.40 18.34 9.42
CA LEU A 84 -24.37 19.25 8.88
C LEU A 84 -22.96 18.78 9.25
N TYR A 85 -22.74 18.42 10.52
CA TYR A 85 -21.45 17.89 10.97
C TYR A 85 -21.14 16.52 10.35
N ALA A 86 -22.14 15.63 10.25
CA ALA A 86 -21.97 14.32 9.62
C ALA A 86 -21.62 14.47 8.13
N GLY A 87 -22.34 15.32 7.40
CA GLY A 87 -22.04 15.65 6.01
C GLY A 87 -20.65 16.30 5.87
N GLY A 88 -20.31 17.23 6.75
CA GLY A 88 -18.98 17.86 6.81
C GLY A 88 -17.86 16.85 7.06
N ALA A 89 -18.09 15.87 7.95
CA ALA A 89 -17.14 14.80 8.21
C ALA A 89 -16.89 13.93 6.97
N VAL A 90 -17.95 13.59 6.21
CA VAL A 90 -17.80 12.84 4.95
C VAL A 90 -16.98 13.65 3.92
N VAL A 91 -17.29 14.94 3.75
CA VAL A 91 -16.54 15.81 2.83
C VAL A 91 -15.07 15.94 3.29
N ALA A 92 -14.82 16.07 4.58
CA ALA A 92 -13.47 16.11 5.14
C ALA A 92 -12.70 14.82 4.83
N VAL A 93 -13.33 13.64 4.98
CA VAL A 93 -12.71 12.36 4.61
C VAL A 93 -12.37 12.30 3.13
N VAL A 94 -13.28 12.75 2.25
CA VAL A 94 -13.03 12.80 0.80
C VAL A 94 -11.89 13.75 0.46
N LEU A 95 -11.83 14.90 1.12
CA LEU A 95 -10.77 15.89 0.93
C LEU A 95 -9.42 15.35 1.39
N VAL A 96 -9.36 14.78 2.60
CA VAL A 96 -8.15 14.15 3.14
C VAL A 96 -7.69 13.01 2.22
N ASN A 97 -8.59 12.15 1.76
CA ASN A 97 -8.26 11.09 0.82
C ASN A 97 -7.71 11.64 -0.51
N SER A 98 -8.26 12.73 -1.00
CA SER A 98 -7.77 13.41 -2.22
C SER A 98 -6.37 13.99 -2.03
N VAL A 99 -6.13 14.66 -0.91
CA VAL A 99 -4.80 15.21 -0.57
C VAL A 99 -3.78 14.10 -0.38
N VAL A 100 -4.10 13.06 0.40
CA VAL A 100 -3.22 11.91 0.61
C VAL A 100 -2.93 11.19 -0.72
N GLY A 101 -3.94 11.03 -1.58
CA GLY A 101 -3.77 10.48 -2.92
C GLY A 101 -2.82 11.30 -3.80
N ALA A 102 -2.95 12.64 -3.77
CA ALA A 102 -2.07 13.54 -4.50
C ALA A 102 -0.64 13.52 -3.95
N VAL A 103 -0.47 13.53 -2.63
CA VAL A 103 0.82 13.40 -1.94
C VAL A 103 1.48 12.07 -2.28
N ASN A 104 0.75 10.95 -2.26
CA ASN A 104 1.28 9.64 -2.60
C ASN A 104 1.64 9.50 -4.10
N SER A 105 1.10 10.39 -4.95
CA SER A 105 1.44 10.45 -6.37
C SER A 105 2.76 11.20 -6.64
N LEU A 106 3.34 11.86 -5.63
CA LEU A 106 4.64 12.51 -5.76
C LEU A 106 5.76 11.52 -5.45
N PRO A 107 6.61 11.18 -6.44
CA PRO A 107 7.58 10.08 -6.31
C PRO A 107 8.71 10.33 -5.29
N LEU A 108 8.86 11.56 -4.80
CA LEU A 108 9.91 11.94 -3.86
C LEU A 108 9.45 12.08 -2.41
N LEU A 109 8.15 12.27 -2.16
CA LEU A 109 7.65 12.51 -0.81
C LEU A 109 7.91 11.38 0.19
N PRO A 110 7.78 10.09 -0.17
CA PRO A 110 8.11 9.00 0.76
C PRO A 110 9.56 9.08 1.26
N LYS A 111 10.49 9.42 0.36
CA LYS A 111 11.92 9.53 0.68
C LYS A 111 12.26 10.81 1.43
N VAL A 112 11.57 11.91 1.13
CA VAL A 112 11.71 13.16 1.88
C VAL A 112 11.19 13.00 3.30
N PHE A 113 10.02 12.37 3.51
CA PHE A 113 9.52 12.12 4.86
C PHE A 113 10.39 11.15 5.65
N GLU A 114 10.96 10.13 4.99
CA GLU A 114 11.96 9.25 5.59
C GLU A 114 13.22 10.03 6.03
N LEU A 115 13.72 10.92 5.18
CA LEU A 115 14.88 11.76 5.49
C LEU A 115 14.57 12.79 6.59
N VAL A 116 13.38 13.39 6.59
CA VAL A 116 12.92 14.31 7.63
C VAL A 116 12.80 13.58 8.96
N GLY A 117 12.22 12.38 8.97
CA GLY A 117 12.12 11.54 10.17
C GLY A 117 13.49 11.14 10.73
N LEU A 118 14.42 10.71 9.86
CA LEU A 118 15.80 10.38 10.25
C LEU A 118 16.57 11.62 10.72
N GLY A 119 16.45 12.74 10.01
CA GLY A 119 17.09 14.00 10.35
C GLY A 119 16.61 14.53 11.70
N TYR A 120 15.30 14.55 11.93
CA TYR A 120 14.73 14.98 13.20
C TYR A 120 15.09 14.03 14.34
N SER A 121 15.04 12.72 14.11
CA SER A 121 15.41 11.73 15.14
C SER A 121 16.89 11.86 15.53
N ALA A 122 17.79 12.02 14.54
CA ALA A 122 19.21 12.23 14.78
C ALA A 122 19.48 13.57 15.50
N TRP A 123 18.86 14.66 15.04
CA TRP A 123 18.97 15.98 15.65
C TRP A 123 18.43 16.00 17.08
N PHE A 124 17.26 15.41 17.33
CA PHE A 124 16.66 15.32 18.65
C PHE A 124 17.53 14.51 19.60
N THR A 125 18.06 13.38 19.13
CA THR A 125 18.97 12.55 19.92
C THR A 125 20.24 13.32 20.30
N TYR A 126 20.87 13.97 19.32
CA TYR A 126 22.06 14.79 19.57
C TYR A 126 21.78 15.98 20.49
N LYS A 127 20.67 16.71 20.27
CA LYS A 127 20.36 17.94 21.01
C LYS A 127 19.87 17.67 22.42
N TYR A 128 19.05 16.65 22.65
CA TYR A 128 18.34 16.44 23.92
C TYR A 128 18.79 15.20 24.69
N LEU A 129 19.22 14.12 24.03
CA LEU A 129 19.64 12.89 24.73
C LEU A 129 21.14 12.85 25.03
N LEU A 130 22.01 13.47 24.23
CA LEU A 130 23.46 13.38 24.50
C LEU A 130 23.88 14.28 25.67
N PHE A 131 23.39 15.51 25.72
CA PHE A 131 23.80 16.50 26.71
C PHE A 131 23.00 16.40 28.01
N LYS A 132 23.69 16.40 29.14
CA LYS A 132 23.08 16.23 30.46
C LYS A 132 22.11 17.38 30.81
N SER A 133 22.45 18.61 30.42
CA SER A 133 21.59 19.79 30.59
C SER A 133 20.30 19.67 29.79
N SER A 134 20.38 19.30 28.51
CA SER A 134 19.18 19.20 27.66
C SER A 134 18.30 17.99 27.97
N ARG A 135 18.80 16.95 28.67
CA ARG A 135 17.93 15.90 29.23
C ARG A 135 17.05 16.43 30.37
N ALA A 136 17.58 17.34 31.19
CA ALA A 136 16.84 17.96 32.28
C ALA A 136 15.80 18.96 31.75
N GLU A 137 16.17 19.76 30.75
CA GLU A 137 15.24 20.64 30.02
C GLU A 137 14.10 19.82 29.40
N LEU A 138 14.40 18.74 28.68
CA LEU A 138 13.38 17.90 28.06
C LEU A 138 12.43 17.27 29.09
N ALA A 139 12.93 16.84 30.25
CA ALA A 139 12.09 16.30 31.30
C ALA A 139 11.12 17.35 31.85
N ALA A 140 11.59 18.59 32.04
CA ALA A 140 10.74 19.71 32.45
C ALA A 140 9.70 20.06 31.37
N ASP A 141 10.11 20.11 30.10
CA ASP A 141 9.21 20.36 28.97
C ASP A 141 8.12 19.29 28.87
N ILE A 142 8.48 18.01 29.08
CA ILE A 142 7.53 16.90 29.09
C ILE A 142 6.55 17.00 30.27
N GLU A 143 7.02 17.38 31.47
CA GLU A 143 6.14 17.62 32.62
C GLU A 143 5.16 18.76 32.36
N GLU A 144 5.63 19.86 31.74
CA GLU A 144 4.78 20.98 31.36
C GLU A 144 3.75 20.57 30.29
N LEU A 145 4.18 19.86 29.24
CA LEU A 145 3.32 19.33 28.19
C LEU A 145 2.26 18.38 28.77
N LYS A 146 2.68 17.49 29.68
CA LYS A 146 1.78 16.56 30.38
C LYS A 146 0.77 17.33 31.24
N ALA A 147 1.20 18.36 31.97
CA ALA A 147 0.31 19.20 32.75
C ALA A 147 -0.72 19.90 31.85
N LYS A 148 -0.29 20.51 30.75
CA LYS A 148 -1.19 21.19 29.78
C LYS A 148 -2.23 20.25 29.17
N ILE A 149 -1.86 19.02 28.85
CA ILE A 149 -2.78 18.05 28.21
C ILE A 149 -3.69 17.38 29.24
N ALA A 150 -3.20 17.13 30.46
CA ALA A 150 -3.98 16.49 31.52
C ALA A 150 -4.97 17.43 32.21
N GLY A 151 -5.22 18.61 31.65
CA GLY A 151 -6.14 19.59 32.23
C GLY A 151 -5.54 20.36 33.40
N GLY A 152 -4.22 20.56 33.42
CA GLY A 152 -3.57 21.66 34.12
C GLY A 152 -3.98 22.99 33.49
N SER A 153 -5.26 23.31 33.64
CA SER A 153 -5.70 24.67 33.85
C SER A 153 -4.95 25.19 35.07
N GLU A 154 -4.32 26.33 34.88
CA GLU A 154 -3.81 27.24 35.90
C GLU A 154 -4.44 27.09 37.30
#